data_AF-A0A6M4G0T8-F1
#
_entry.id   AF-A0A6M4G0T8-F1
#
_cell.length_a   1.000
_cell.length_b   1.000
_cell.length_c   1.000
_cell.angle_alpha   90.00
_cell.angle_beta   90.00
_cell.angle_gamma   90.00
#
_symmetry.space_group_name_H-M   'P 1'
#
loop_
_entity.id
_entity.type
_entity.pdbx_description
1 polymer ?
#
loop_
_entity_poly.entity_id
_entity_poly.type
_entity_poly.pdbx_seq_one_letter_code
_entity_poly.pdbx_strand_id
1 'polypeptide(L)'
;MILLAIALQADVAMRAEGWAEKAEPISSCASDVDCDDKWKRASDWIRRNTRFQIAVDKPDLLATYGAIYANTDLSYVLVKRKGQNGQTEIAARAWCGNVISCKPKPKNAIAALKREIG
;
A
#
# COMPACT_ATOMS: atom_id res chain seq x y z
N MET A 1 -11.07 4.79 -28.28
CA MET A 1 -9.93 4.67 -27.34
C MET A 1 -10.29 4.95 -25.88
N ILE A 2 -11.37 5.70 -25.56
CA ILE A 2 -11.79 5.98 -24.16
C ILE A 2 -12.24 4.70 -23.41
N LEU A 3 -12.99 3.81 -24.07
CA LEU A 3 -13.49 2.56 -23.45
C LEU A 3 -12.38 1.61 -22.97
N LEU A 4 -11.27 1.52 -23.71
CA LEU A 4 -10.11 0.68 -23.34
C LEU A 4 -9.38 1.21 -22.09
N ALA A 5 -9.29 2.54 -21.93
CA ALA A 5 -8.64 3.15 -20.77
C ALA A 5 -9.43 2.91 -19.47
N ILE A 6 -10.76 2.95 -19.53
CA ILE A 6 -11.63 2.71 -18.36
C ILE A 6 -11.52 1.24 -17.90
N ALA A 7 -11.55 0.29 -18.84
CA ALA A 7 -11.43 -1.13 -18.52
C ALA A 7 -10.07 -1.46 -17.86
N LEU A 8 -8.97 -0.85 -18.33
CA LEU A 8 -7.64 -1.07 -17.77
C LEU A 8 -7.51 -0.53 -16.33
N GLN A 9 -8.14 0.61 -16.03
CA GLN A 9 -8.11 1.18 -14.68
C GLN A 9 -8.90 0.36 -13.66
N ALA A 10 -10.06 -0.19 -14.06
CA ALA A 10 -10.86 -1.08 -13.21
C ALA A 10 -10.07 -2.34 -12.80
N ASP A 11 -9.32 -2.89 -13.74
CA ASP A 11 -8.46 -4.05 -13.58
C ASP A 11 -7.31 -3.84 -12.58
N VAL A 12 -6.69 -2.66 -12.61
CA VAL A 12 -5.61 -2.28 -11.70
C VAL A 12 -6.17 -2.04 -10.30
N ALA A 13 -7.29 -1.33 -10.20
CA ALA A 13 -7.97 -1.09 -8.93
C ALA A 13 -8.41 -2.41 -8.27
N MET A 14 -9.06 -3.31 -9.01
CA MET A 14 -9.51 -4.60 -8.49
C MET A 14 -8.34 -5.45 -7.96
N ARG A 15 -7.19 -5.44 -8.64
CA ARG A 15 -5.98 -6.10 -8.14
C ARG A 15 -5.43 -5.42 -6.89
N ALA A 16 -5.47 -4.09 -6.81
CA ALA A 16 -5.03 -3.34 -5.63
C ALA A 16 -5.90 -3.67 -4.40
N GLU A 17 -7.22 -3.72 -4.56
CA GLU A 17 -8.16 -4.12 -3.49
C GLU A 17 -7.84 -5.53 -2.97
N GLY A 18 -7.58 -6.49 -3.87
CA GLY A 18 -7.20 -7.86 -3.47
C GLY A 18 -5.87 -7.96 -2.72
N TRP A 19 -4.95 -7.01 -2.93
CA TRP A 19 -3.74 -6.90 -2.10
C TRP A 19 -4.01 -6.15 -0.79
N ALA A 20 -4.90 -5.16 -0.79
CA ALA A 20 -5.32 -4.40 0.38
C ALA A 20 -6.03 -5.31 1.41
N GLU A 21 -6.82 -6.28 0.96
CA GLU A 21 -7.41 -7.29 1.83
C GLU A 21 -6.34 -8.03 2.65
N LYS A 22 -5.21 -8.37 2.00
CA LYS A 22 -4.06 -9.07 2.59
C LYS A 22 -3.07 -8.14 3.29
N ALA A 23 -3.42 -6.86 3.46
CA ALA A 23 -2.64 -5.91 4.21
C ALA A 23 -2.79 -6.12 5.71
N GLU A 24 -1.68 -6.00 6.42
CA GLU A 24 -1.64 -6.17 7.88
C GLU A 24 -1.75 -4.79 8.55
N PRO A 25 -2.51 -4.67 9.66
CA PRO A 25 -2.60 -3.43 10.41
C PRO A 25 -1.22 -2.99 10.90
N ILE A 26 -0.84 -1.74 10.62
CA ILE A 26 0.42 -1.16 11.08
C ILE A 26 0.23 -0.09 12.14
N SER A 27 -0.90 0.63 12.14
CA SER A 27 -1.27 1.61 13.17
C SER A 27 -2.79 1.76 13.26
N SER A 28 -3.31 2.00 14.47
CA SER A 28 -4.70 2.37 14.72
C SER A 28 -4.82 3.89 14.82
N CYS A 29 -5.96 4.45 14.43
CA CYS A 29 -6.22 5.88 14.51
C CYS A 29 -6.99 6.26 15.78
N ALA A 30 -6.57 7.33 16.45
CA ALA A 30 -7.27 7.88 17.60
C ALA A 30 -8.45 8.80 17.22
N SER A 31 -8.38 9.41 16.04
CA SER A 31 -9.40 10.29 15.46
C SER A 31 -9.25 10.33 13.94
N ASP A 32 -10.19 10.97 13.24
CA ASP A 32 -10.10 11.13 11.78
C ASP A 32 -8.90 11.99 11.38
N VAL A 33 -8.60 13.04 12.15
CA VAL A 33 -7.42 13.90 11.93
C VAL A 33 -6.11 13.10 12.05
N ASP A 34 -5.98 12.28 13.11
CA ASP A 34 -4.80 11.39 13.27
C ASP A 34 -4.69 10.41 12.09
N CYS A 35 -5.82 9.92 11.60
CA CYS A 35 -5.89 9.01 10.48
C CYS A 35 -5.42 9.67 9.17
N ASP A 36 -5.84 10.90 8.90
CA ASP A 36 -5.42 11.64 7.71
C ASP A 36 -3.93 12.02 7.76
N ASP A 37 -3.42 12.39 8.93
CA ASP A 37 -1.99 12.65 9.14
C ASP A 37 -1.14 11.39 8.94
N LYS A 38 -1.57 10.25 9.49
CA LYS A 38 -0.91 8.95 9.29
C LYS A 38 -0.99 8.50 7.83
N TRP A 39 -2.14 8.66 7.19
CA TRP A 39 -2.34 8.35 5.78
C TRP A 39 -1.38 9.15 4.89
N LYS A 40 -1.30 10.47 5.14
CA LYS A 40 -0.40 11.35 4.40
C LYS A 40 1.06 10.94 4.56
N ARG A 41 1.53 10.73 5.80
CA ARG A 41 2.91 10.29 6.07
C ARG A 41 3.21 8.94 5.42
N ALA A 42 2.31 7.97 5.54
CA ALA A 42 2.48 6.65 4.92
C ALA A 42 2.56 6.74 3.39
N SER A 43 1.64 7.50 2.78
CA SER A 43 1.59 7.72 1.34
C SER A 43 2.88 8.38 0.83
N ASP A 44 3.33 9.44 1.51
CA ASP A 44 4.55 10.16 1.17
C ASP A 44 5.79 9.25 1.34
N TRP A 45 5.83 8.41 2.37
CA TRP A 45 6.91 7.44 2.56
C TRP A 45 6.96 6.42 1.42
N ILE A 46 5.83 5.86 1.01
CA ILE A 46 5.79 4.89 -0.10
C ILE A 46 6.30 5.54 -1.38
N ARG A 47 5.87 6.78 -1.70
CA ARG A 47 6.35 7.50 -2.89
C ARG A 47 7.86 7.72 -2.89
N ARG A 48 8.48 7.91 -1.74
CA ARG A 48 9.95 8.07 -1.62
C ARG A 48 10.72 6.76 -1.64
N ASN A 49 10.09 5.64 -1.28
CA ASN A 49 10.77 4.36 -1.07
C ASN A 49 10.46 3.29 -2.12
N THR A 50 9.44 3.49 -2.96
CA THR A 50 9.16 2.58 -4.07
C THR A 50 9.98 2.92 -5.32
N ARG A 51 10.29 1.90 -6.12
CA ARG A 51 10.80 2.06 -7.49
C ARG A 51 9.71 1.96 -8.55
N PHE A 52 8.49 1.59 -8.16
CA PHE A 52 7.38 1.42 -9.07
C PHE A 52 6.54 2.70 -9.14
N GLN A 53 5.92 2.94 -10.28
CA GLN A 53 4.93 4.01 -10.40
C GLN A 53 3.72 3.71 -9.50
N ILE A 54 3.04 4.78 -9.07
CA ILE A 54 1.76 4.70 -8.37
C ILE A 54 0.69 4.30 -9.39
N ALA A 55 0.00 3.20 -9.11
CA ALA A 55 -1.04 2.63 -9.96
C ALA A 55 -2.44 3.02 -9.48
N VAL A 56 -2.62 3.19 -8.16
CA VAL A 56 -3.85 3.67 -7.53
C VAL A 56 -3.49 4.72 -6.48
N ASP A 57 -4.24 5.82 -6.48
CA ASP A 57 -4.05 6.97 -5.59
C ASP A 57 -5.41 7.56 -5.20
N LYS A 58 -6.03 6.98 -4.17
CA LYS A 58 -7.37 7.36 -3.66
C LYS A 58 -7.26 7.75 -2.18
N PRO A 59 -8.29 8.38 -1.59
CA PRO A 59 -8.27 8.81 -0.18
C PRO A 59 -8.06 7.70 0.86
N ASP A 60 -8.33 6.44 0.49
CA ASP A 60 -8.30 5.27 1.35
C ASP A 60 -7.52 4.08 0.77
N LEU A 61 -7.04 4.17 -0.47
CA LEU A 61 -6.25 3.13 -1.12
C LEU A 61 -5.13 3.74 -1.96
N LEU A 62 -3.90 3.34 -1.67
CA LEU A 62 -2.73 3.62 -2.49
C LEU A 62 -2.05 2.31 -2.84
N ALA A 63 -1.73 2.12 -4.12
CA ALA A 63 -1.02 0.94 -4.58
C ALA A 63 -0.02 1.30 -5.66
N THR A 64 1.13 0.64 -5.62
CA THR A 64 2.11 0.70 -6.71
C THR A 64 1.80 -0.38 -7.74
N TYR A 65 2.38 -0.27 -8.93
CA TYR A 65 2.40 -1.43 -9.82
C TYR A 65 3.06 -2.63 -9.15
N GLY A 66 2.55 -3.81 -9.47
CA GLY A 66 3.01 -5.08 -8.92
C GLY A 66 4.33 -5.52 -9.54
N ALA A 67 5.26 -5.96 -8.70
CA ALA A 67 6.50 -6.56 -9.10
C ALA A 67 6.22 -7.83 -9.92
N ILE A 68 6.68 -7.86 -11.19
CA ILE A 68 6.64 -9.07 -12.03
C ILE A 68 7.78 -10.02 -11.66
N TYR A 69 7.78 -11.23 -12.23
CA TYR A 69 8.74 -12.29 -11.92
C TYR A 69 10.19 -11.80 -11.85
N ALA A 70 10.94 -12.33 -10.87
CA ALA A 70 12.33 -11.99 -10.57
C ALA A 70 12.62 -10.57 -10.04
N ASN A 71 11.66 -9.63 -10.05
CA ASN A 71 11.89 -8.31 -9.46
C ASN A 71 12.19 -8.40 -7.97
N THR A 72 13.24 -7.69 -7.56
CA THR A 72 13.68 -7.61 -6.16
C THR A 72 13.19 -6.35 -5.44
N ASP A 73 12.78 -5.33 -6.19
CA ASP A 73 12.18 -4.12 -5.65
C ASP A 73 10.78 -4.38 -5.08
N LEU A 74 10.42 -3.60 -4.07
CA LEU A 74 9.15 -3.76 -3.37
C LEU A 74 8.02 -2.98 -4.04
N SER A 75 6.94 -3.69 -4.31
CA SER A 75 5.60 -3.13 -4.48
C SER A 75 4.93 -2.94 -3.14
N TYR A 76 4.01 -1.99 -3.10
CA TYR A 76 3.28 -1.63 -1.89
C TYR A 76 1.79 -1.50 -2.16
N VAL A 77 1.02 -1.81 -1.13
CA VAL A 77 -0.37 -1.38 -0.98
C VAL A 77 -0.52 -0.80 0.43
N LEU A 78 -1.29 0.28 0.51
CA LEU A 78 -1.65 1.00 1.72
C LEU A 78 -3.16 1.20 1.70
N VAL A 79 -3.83 0.87 2.80
CA VAL A 79 -5.28 0.98 2.91
C VAL A 79 -5.68 1.59 4.26
N LYS A 80 -6.65 2.51 4.22
CA LYS A 80 -7.34 3.06 5.39
C LYS A 80 -8.70 2.39 5.48
N ARG A 81 -8.92 1.58 6.53
CA ARG A 81 -10.16 0.78 6.67
C ARG A 81 -10.63 0.71 8.12
N LYS A 82 -11.82 0.18 8.35
CA LYS A 82 -12.27 -0.18 9.70
C LYS A 82 -11.63 -1.51 10.11
N GLY A 83 -10.95 -1.51 11.25
CA GLY A 83 -10.41 -2.70 11.88
C GLY A 83 -11.49 -3.53 12.58
N GLN A 84 -11.11 -4.71 13.09
CA GLN A 84 -12.05 -5.63 13.75
C GLN A 84 -12.70 -5.05 15.03
N ASN A 85 -12.02 -4.11 15.68
CA ASN A 85 -12.51 -3.40 16.86
C ASN A 85 -13.37 -2.17 16.52
N GLY A 86 -13.68 -1.93 15.24
CA GLY A 86 -14.46 -0.79 14.76
C GLY A 86 -13.68 0.53 14.65
N GLN A 87 -12.43 0.57 15.12
CA GLN A 87 -11.56 1.74 14.95
C GLN A 87 -11.04 1.81 13.51
N THR A 88 -10.81 3.02 13.00
CA THR A 88 -10.12 3.17 11.72
C THR A 88 -8.65 2.80 11.91
N GLU A 89 -8.09 2.03 10.98
CA GLU A 89 -6.71 1.58 10.97
C GLU A 89 -6.04 1.88 9.63
N ILE A 90 -4.72 2.01 9.67
CA ILE A 90 -3.86 2.00 8.50
C ILE A 90 -3.25 0.61 8.41
N ALA A 91 -3.47 -0.06 7.28
CA ALA A 91 -2.88 -1.36 6.98
C ALA A 91 -2.00 -1.26 5.73
N ALA A 92 -0.92 -2.03 5.71
CA ALA A 92 0.01 -2.03 4.59
C ALA A 92 0.52 -3.44 4.28
N ARG A 93 0.94 -3.63 3.03
CA ARG A 93 1.67 -4.82 2.61
C ARG A 93 2.75 -4.43 1.60
N ALA A 94 3.90 -5.07 1.72
CA ALA A 94 4.99 -5.00 0.76
C ALA A 94 5.26 -6.39 0.21
N TRP A 95 5.63 -6.47 -1.08
CA TRP A 95 6.03 -7.73 -1.71
C TRP A 95 6.96 -7.48 -2.89
N CYS A 96 7.67 -8.51 -3.34
CA CYS A 96 8.38 -8.47 -4.61
C CYS A 96 8.17 -9.79 -5.38
N GLY A 97 8.57 -9.83 -6.65
CA GLY A 97 8.42 -11.00 -7.51
C GLY A 97 9.33 -12.17 -7.10
N ASN A 98 10.49 -11.89 -6.52
CA ASN A 98 11.39 -12.90 -5.95
C ASN A 98 11.47 -12.79 -4.43
N VAL A 99 10.55 -13.48 -3.74
CA VAL A 99 10.42 -13.44 -2.27
C VAL A 99 11.72 -13.76 -1.52
N ILE A 100 12.62 -14.56 -2.11
CA ILE A 100 13.90 -14.93 -1.52
C ILE A 100 14.87 -13.75 -1.55
N SER A 101 14.85 -12.95 -2.61
CA SER A 101 15.85 -11.90 -2.85
C SER A 101 15.32 -10.47 -2.76
N CYS A 102 14.10 -10.24 -2.26
CA CYS A 102 13.58 -8.88 -2.07
C CYS A 102 14.56 -7.96 -1.33
N LYS A 103 14.76 -6.75 -1.86
CA LYS A 103 15.61 -5.71 -1.28
C LYS A 103 14.84 -4.38 -1.20
N PRO A 104 14.59 -3.84 0.00
CA PRO A 104 14.77 -4.50 1.30
C PRO A 104 13.80 -5.70 1.48
N LYS A 105 13.98 -6.48 2.57
CA LYS A 105 12.99 -7.52 2.92
C LYS A 105 11.64 -6.86 3.23
N PRO A 106 10.50 -7.43 2.78
CA PRO A 106 9.17 -6.83 2.99
C PRO A 106 8.88 -6.46 4.44
N LYS A 107 9.17 -7.37 5.38
CA LYS A 107 9.01 -7.13 6.82
C LYS A 107 9.80 -5.91 7.33
N ASN A 108 11.01 -5.67 6.79
CA ASN A 108 11.85 -4.56 7.21
C ASN A 108 11.29 -3.23 6.68
N ALA A 109 10.78 -3.23 5.44
CA ALA A 109 10.11 -2.07 4.86
C ALA A 109 8.83 -1.72 5.62
N ILE A 110 7.99 -2.72 5.96
CA ILE A 110 6.78 -2.51 6.76
C ILE A 110 7.12 -2.01 8.16
N ALA A 111 8.16 -2.54 8.81
CA ALA A 111 8.60 -2.04 10.10
C ALA A 111 9.10 -0.58 10.01
N ALA A 112 9.77 -0.19 8.93
CA ALA A 112 10.20 1.18 8.70
C ALA A 112 9.01 2.13 8.47
N LEU A 113 8.06 1.72 7.63
CA LEU A 113 6.81 2.46 7.40
C LEU A 113 6.01 2.64 8.70
N LYS A 114 5.90 1.59 9.53
CA LYS A 114 5.26 1.69 10.84
C LYS A 114 5.90 2.77 11.71
N ARG A 115 7.23 2.80 11.79
CA ARG A 115 7.96 3.83 12.55
C ARG A 115 7.75 5.25 12.02
N GLU A 116 7.59 5.42 10.71
CA GLU A 116 7.31 6.74 10.09
C GLU A 116 5.98 7.33 10.56
N ILE A 117 4.97 6.47 10.76
CA ILE A 117 3.61 6.92 11.03
C ILE A 117 3.19 6.87 12.51
N GLY A 118 3.94 6.17 13.36
CA GLY A 118 3.61 6.01 14.78
C GLY A 118 2.65 4.87 14.99
#